data_AF-A0A1G1W1S4-F1
#
_entry.id   AF-A0A1G1W1S4-F1
#
_cell.length_a   1.000
_cell.length_b   1.000
_cell.length_c   1.000
_cell.angle_alpha   90.00
_cell.angle_beta   90.00
_cell.angle_gamma   90.00
#
_symmetry.space_group_name_H-M   'P 1'
#
loop_
_entity.id
_entity.type
_entity.pdbx_description
1 polymer ?
#
loop_
_entity_poly.entity_id
_entity_poly.type
_entity_poly.pdbx_seq_one_letter_code
_entity_poly.pdbx_strand_id
1 'polypeptide(L)' 'MFEVPVQAAIGGQVVARADLKAYRKDVTAKLYGGDRTRRMKLLKKQAKGKKRMKDQGKVQLGADVFLEVLKQ' A
#
# COMPACT_ATOMS: atom_id res chain seq x y z
N MET A 1 6.50 -0.35 -0.54
CA MET A 1 5.29 0.45 -0.82
C MET A 1 4.13 -0.06 0.04
N PHE A 2 3.25 0.86 0.44
CA PHE A 2 2.08 0.61 1.27
C PHE A 2 0.81 0.86 0.47
N GLU A 3 -0.32 0.43 1.02
CA GLU A 3 -1.63 0.55 0.38
C GLU A 3 -2.15 1.97 0.62
N VAL A 4 -2.61 2.61 -0.46
CA VAL A 4 -3.10 3.99 -0.42
C VAL A 4 -4.62 3.96 -0.60
N PRO A 5 -5.41 4.23 0.46
CA PRO A 5 -6.85 4.35 0.32
C PRO A 5 -7.19 5.73 -0.27
N VAL A 6 -7.98 5.74 -1.33
CA VAL A 6 -8.59 6.93 -1.91
C VAL A 6 -10.06 6.94 -1.50
N GLN A 7 -10.50 8.01 -0.84
CA GLN A 7 -11.84 8.12 -0.27
C GLN A 7 -12.51 9.40 -0.74
N ALA A 8 -13.79 9.31 -1.07
CA ALA A 8 -14.67 10.46 -1.28
C ALA A 8 -15.62 10.56 -0.09
N ALA A 9 -15.66 11.72 0.56
CA ALA A 9 -16.51 11.97 1.71
C ALA A 9 -17.30 13.26 1.53
N ILE A 10 -18.57 13.26 1.98
CA ILE A 10 -19.45 14.43 2.02
C ILE A 10 -19.86 14.62 3.47
N GLY A 11 -19.61 15.80 4.05
CA GLY A 11 -20.00 16.11 5.43
C GLY A 11 -19.41 15.19 6.50
N GLY A 12 -18.28 14.51 6.21
CA GLY A 12 -17.63 13.54 7.11
C GLY A 12 -18.09 12.09 6.92
N GLN A 13 -19.12 11.84 6.11
CA GLN A 13 -19.53 10.48 5.74
C GLN A 13 -18.80 10.05 4.45
N VAL A 14 -18.12 8.91 4.49
CA VAL A 14 -17.46 8.32 3.30
C VAL A 14 -18.53 7.71 2.38
N VAL A 15 -18.61 8.22 1.15
CA VAL A 15 -19.60 7.80 0.14
C VAL A 15 -19.00 6.79 -0.84
N ALA A 16 -17.71 6.91 -1.15
CA ALA A 16 -16.99 5.97 -2.01
C ALA A 16 -15.55 5.75 -1.54
N ARG A 17 -15.03 4.55 -1.77
CA ARG A 17 -13.66 4.17 -1.43
C ARG A 17 -13.06 3.26 -2.49
N ALA A 18 -11.85 3.56 -2.90
CA ALA A 18 -11.02 2.71 -3.74
C ALA A 18 -9.64 2.52 -3.08
N ASP A 19 -9.18 1.28 -2.95
CA ASP A 19 -7.89 0.98 -2.34
C ASP A 19 -6.84 0.64 -3.43
N LEU A 20 -5.80 1.47 -3.54
CA LEU A 20 -4.68 1.22 -4.44
C LEU A 20 -3.75 0.18 -3.82
N LYS A 21 -3.70 -1.01 -4.43
CA LYS A 21 -2.91 -2.14 -3.93
C LYS A 21 -1.42 -1.80 -3.88
N ALA A 22 -0.82 -2.13 -2.75
CA ALA A 22 0.60 -1.95 -2.53
C ALA A 22 1.42 -2.97 -3.34
N TYR A 23 2.39 -2.49 -4.12
CA TYR A 23 3.42 -3.37 -4.68
C TYR A 23 4.10 -4.20 -3.58
N ARG A 24 4.26 -5.51 -3.84
CA ARG A 24 4.85 -6.47 -2.90
C ARG A 24 5.93 -7.28 -3.60
N LYS A 25 7.16 -7.16 -3.11
CA LYS A 25 8.23 -8.08 -3.47
C LYS A 25 7.96 -9.46 -2.88
N ASP A 26 8.19 -10.52 -3.67
CA ASP A 26 8.25 -11.87 -3.12
C ASP A 26 9.52 -12.04 -2.28
N VAL A 27 9.36 -11.96 -0.96
CA VAL A 27 10.45 -12.13 0.02
C VAL A 27 10.78 -13.61 0.25
N THR A 28 9.97 -14.53 -0.25
CA THR A 28 10.10 -15.97 -0.01
C THR A 28 10.81 -16.72 -1.14
N ALA A 29 11.03 -16.09 -2.30
CA ALA A 29 11.60 -16.72 -3.50
C ALA A 29 12.96 -17.39 -3.29
N LYS A 30 13.79 -16.94 -2.33
CA LYS A 30 15.11 -17.52 -2.02
C LYS A 30 15.08 -18.58 -0.91
N LEU A 31 13.92 -18.87 -0.32
CA LEU A 31 13.81 -19.90 0.69
C LEU A 31 13.82 -21.27 0.01
N TYR A 32 14.88 -22.03 0.21
CA TYR A 32 14.94 -23.43 -0.14
C TYR A 32 14.51 -24.24 1.10
N GLY A 33 13.40 -24.97 1.01
CA GLY A 33 12.88 -25.84 2.07
C GLY A 33 11.54 -25.42 2.69
N GLY A 34 10.98 -26.31 3.51
CA GLY A 34 9.64 -26.20 4.10
C GLY A 34 9.55 -25.50 5.46
N ASP A 35 10.64 -24.89 5.94
CA ASP A 35 10.66 -24.25 7.25
C ASP A 35 9.73 -23.03 7.31
N ARG A 36 8.55 -23.25 7.89
CA ARG A 36 7.51 -22.23 8.09
C ARG A 36 8.00 -21.07 8.94
N THR A 37 8.92 -21.29 9.88
CA THR A 37 9.40 -20.23 10.79
C THR A 37 10.15 -19.15 10.02
N ARG A 38 11.01 -19.53 9.06
CA ARG A 38 11.75 -18.59 8.19
C ARG A 38 10.82 -17.81 7.28
N ARG A 39 9.85 -18.49 6.66
CA ARG A 39 8.80 -17.83 5.85
C ARG A 39 8.05 -16.79 6.65
N MET A 40 7.57 -17.16 7.84
CA MET A 40 6.81 -16.25 8.71
C MET A 40 7.67 -15.08 9.20
N LYS A 41 8.95 -15.29 9.52
CA LYS A 41 9.87 -14.22 9.93
C LYS A 41 10.00 -13.14 8.85
N LEU A 42 10.17 -13.54 7.59
CA LEU A 42 10.29 -12.60 6.46
C LEU A 42 8.98 -11.86 6.19
N LEU A 43 7.84 -12.55 6.22
CA LEU A 43 6.52 -11.94 6.05
C LEU A 43 6.21 -10.94 7.17
N LYS A 44 6.51 -11.27 8.44
CA LYS A 44 6.35 -10.35 9.57
C LYS A 44 7.21 -9.10 9.42
N LYS A 45 8.46 -9.25 8.96
CA LYS A 45 9.36 -8.11 8.68
C LYS A 45 8.80 -7.21 7.57
N GLN A 46 8.29 -7.82 6.49
CA GLN A 46 7.66 -7.09 5.40
C GLN A 46 6.40 -6.33 5.86
N ALA A 47 5.53 -6.97 6.66
CA ALA A 47 4.32 -6.34 7.20
C ALA A 47 4.65 -5.15 8.13
N LYS A 48 5.60 -5.33 9.05
CA LYS A 48 6.06 -4.24 9.94
C LYS A 48 6.64 -3.07 9.15
N GLY A 49 7.43 -3.34 8.12
CA GLY A 49 7.96 -2.32 7.23
C GLY A 49 6.87 -1.57 6.48
N LYS A 50 5.86 -2.27 5.95
CA LYS A 50 4.72 -1.65 5.28
C LYS A 50 3.88 -0.78 6.22
N LYS A 51 3.65 -1.22 7.46
CA LYS A 51 2.95 -0.41 8.47
C LYS A 51 3.69 0.90 8.76
N ARG A 52 4.99 0.82 9.02
CA ARG A 52 5.82 2.02 9.24
C ARG A 52 5.82 2.97 8.05
N MET A 53 5.88 2.44 6.82
CA MET A 53 5.78 3.26 5.61
C MET A 53 4.41 3.92 5.46
N LYS A 54 3.32 3.28 5.88
CA LYS A 54 1.97 3.86 5.85
C LYS A 54 1.84 5.01 6.85
N ASP A 55 2.38 4.84 8.06
CA ASP A 55 2.27 5.83 9.12
C ASP A 55 3.07 7.12 8.81
N GLN A 56 4.20 6.99 8.13
CA GLN A 56 5.12 8.11 7.82
C GLN A 56 5.07 8.57 6.35
N GLY A 57 4.34 7.84 5.50
CA GLY A 57 4.36 8.04 4.06
C GLY A 57 3.54 9.26 3.65
N LYS A 58 4.19 10.23 3.01
CA LYS A 58 3.51 11.30 2.28
C LYS A 58 3.37 10.90 0.82
N VAL A 59 2.18 11.03 0.26
CA VAL A 59 1.92 10.84 -1.17
C VAL A 59 1.93 12.22 -1.82
N GLN A 60 2.84 12.45 -2.76
CA GLN A 60 2.86 13.68 -3.55
C GLN A 60 2.04 13.44 -4.82
N LEU A 61 1.10 14.33 -5.10
CA LEU A 61 0.31 14.35 -6.33
C LEU A 61 0.91 15.41 -7.26
N GLY A 62 1.27 15.02 -8.48
CA GLY A 62 1.75 15.96 -9.49
C GLY A 62 0.62 16.81 -10.07
N ALA A 63 0.94 17.98 -10.61
CA ALA A 63 -0.04 18.88 -11.23
C ALA A 63 -0.79 18.20 -12.40
N ASP A 64 -0.08 17.37 -13.18
CA ASP A 64 -0.63 16.66 -14.33
C ASP A 64 -1.78 15.72 -13.96
N VAL A 65 -1.71 15.10 -12.77
CA VAL A 65 -2.73 14.16 -12.27
C VAL A 65 -4.06 14.89 -12.03
N PHE A 66 -4.03 16.14 -11.58
CA PHE A 66 -5.25 16.94 -11.41
C PHE A 66 -5.88 17.32 -12.75
N LEU A 67 -5.06 17.60 -13.76
CA LEU A 67 -5.53 17.90 -15.11
C LEU A 67 -6.18 16.67 -15.77
N GLU A 68 -5.61 15.48 -15.57
CA GLU A 68 -6.20 14.22 -16.06
C GLU A 68 -7.53 13.88 -15.40
N VAL A 69 -7.69 14.12 -14.09
CA VAL A 69 -8.96 13.87 -13.39
C VAL A 69 -10.07 14.84 -13.85
N LEU A 70 -9.71 16.06 -14.26
CA LEU A 70 -10.64 17.08 -14.72
C LEU A 70 -10.97 17.01 -16.22
N LYS A 71 -10.09 16.42 -17.03
CA LYS A 71 -10.38 16.10 -18.43
C LYS A 71 -11.29 14.87 -18.45
N GLN A 72 -12.59 15.10 -18.63
CA GLN A 72 -13.55 14.03 -18.93
C GLN A 72 -13.20 13.31 -20.24
#